data_AF-A0A1R4EZ30-F1
#
_entry.id   AF-A0A1R4EZ30-F1
#
_cell.length_a   1.000
_cell.length_b   1.000
_cell.length_c   1.000
_cell.angle_alpha   90.00
_cell.angle_beta   90.00
_cell.angle_gamma   90.00
#
_symmetry.space_group_name_H-M   'P 1'
#
loop_
_entity.id
_entity.type
_entity.pdbx_description
1 polymer ?
#
loop_
_entity_poly.entity_id
_entity_poly.type
_entity_poly.pdbx_seq_one_letter_code
_entity_poly.pdbx_strand_id
1 'polypeptide(L)'
;MAFVVEVVAFVSLGIWGWRHGFGDSTAGKWLGMLAVLAVAVALWALFVSPQSVFTVPALELVLRVVILGCGVLALGTIAGTAWAVAFGLIAAANSPSSTWDRSPADPAGPRFGRP
;
A
#
# COMPACT_ATOMS: atom_id res chain seq x y z
N MET A 1 8.56 -4.24 7.87
CA MET A 1 8.35 -5.23 6.80
C MET A 1 6.86 -5.24 6.43
N ALA A 2 6.44 -4.43 5.45
CA ALA A 2 5.02 -4.23 5.12
C ALA A 2 4.56 -4.97 3.84
N PHE A 3 5.46 -5.64 3.13
CA PHE A 3 5.18 -6.23 1.82
C PHE A 3 4.04 -7.26 1.84
N VAL A 4 3.98 -8.12 2.86
CA VAL A 4 2.92 -9.13 3.00
C VAL A 4 1.54 -8.46 3.12
N VAL A 5 1.44 -7.37 3.89
CA VAL A 5 0.19 -6.62 4.06
C VAL A 5 -0.25 -6.01 2.72
N GLU A 6 0.69 -5.46 1.96
CA GLU A 6 0.42 -4.90 0.63
C GLU A 6 -0.07 -5.98 -0.35
N VAL A 7 0.57 -7.15 -0.37
CA VAL A 7 0.12 -8.28 -1.19
C VAL A 7 -1.31 -8.70 -0.82
N VAL A 8 -1.63 -8.81 0.47
CA VAL A 8 -3.00 -9.14 0.91
C VAL A 8 -4.00 -8.07 0.48
N ALA A 9 -3.64 -6.80 0.54
CA ALA A 9 -4.50 -5.71 0.04
C ALA A 9 -4.75 -5.85 -1.47
N PHE A 10 -3.71 -6.10 -2.27
CA PHE A 10 -3.87 -6.30 -3.71
C PHE A 10 -4.73 -7.53 -4.04
N VAL A 11 -4.50 -8.65 -3.37
CA VAL A 11 -5.32 -9.86 -3.56
C VAL A 11 -6.79 -9.58 -3.21
N SER A 12 -7.04 -8.90 -2.10
CA SER A 12 -8.39 -8.53 -1.67
C SER A 12 -9.07 -7.62 -2.71
N LEU A 13 -8.34 -6.63 -3.23
CA LEU A 13 -8.83 -5.73 -4.27
C LEU A 13 -9.10 -6.46 -5.60
N GLY A 14 -8.24 -7.39 -5.99
CA GLY A 14 -8.44 -8.23 -7.16
C GLY A 14 -9.70 -9.09 -7.05
N ILE A 15 -9.89 -9.75 -5.89
CA ILE A 15 -11.10 -10.54 -5.62
C ILE A 15 -12.35 -9.64 -5.58
N TRP A 16 -12.24 -8.43 -5.03
CA TRP A 16 -13.34 -7.48 -5.03
C TRP A 16 -13.71 -7.03 -6.45
N GLY A 17 -12.72 -6.68 -7.27
CA GLY A 17 -12.90 -6.33 -8.69
C GLY A 17 -13.42 -7.48 -9.54
N TRP A 18 -13.11 -8.73 -9.20
CA TRP A 18 -13.72 -9.91 -9.80
C TRP A 18 -15.21 -10.05 -9.44
N ARG A 19 -15.57 -9.80 -8.18
CA ARG A 19 -16.95 -9.95 -7.67
C ARG A 19 -17.87 -8.81 -8.09
N HIS A 20 -17.35 -7.58 -8.18
CA HIS A 20 -18.12 -6.36 -8.44
C HIS A 20 -17.73 -5.68 -9.76
N GLY A 21 -17.06 -6.41 -10.65
CA GLY A 21 -16.58 -5.92 -11.94
C GLY A 21 -17.71 -5.64 -12.93
N PHE A 22 -17.33 -5.49 -14.21
CA PHE A 22 -18.24 -5.06 -15.27
C PHE A 22 -19.23 -6.17 -15.70
N GLY A 23 -20.29 -6.35 -14.91
CA GLY A 23 -21.37 -7.30 -15.18
C GLY A 23 -21.03 -8.76 -14.87
N ASP A 24 -22.01 -9.65 -15.07
CA ASP A 24 -21.90 -11.07 -14.66
C ASP A 24 -21.08 -11.95 -15.62
N SER A 25 -20.76 -11.44 -16.81
CA SER A 25 -19.97 -12.17 -17.80
C SER A 25 -18.56 -12.48 -17.30
N THR A 26 -18.04 -13.67 -17.62
CA THR A 26 -16.67 -14.08 -17.24
C THR A 26 -15.63 -13.08 -17.72
N ALA A 27 -15.80 -12.53 -18.93
CA ALA A 27 -14.90 -11.50 -19.46
C ALA A 27 -14.96 -10.21 -18.64
N GLY A 28 -16.16 -9.76 -18.24
CA GLY A 28 -16.35 -8.58 -17.41
C GLY A 28 -15.73 -8.68 -16.01
N LYS A 29 -15.75 -9.89 -15.43
CA LYS A 29 -15.08 -10.19 -14.15
C LYS A 29 -13.57 -10.13 -14.24
N TRP A 30 -12.98 -10.72 -15.29
CA TRP A 30 -11.53 -10.58 -15.56
C TRP A 30 -11.16 -9.13 -15.80
N LEU A 31 -11.96 -8.39 -16.57
CA LEU A 31 -11.72 -6.97 -16.85
C LEU A 31 -11.75 -6.12 -15.57
N GLY A 32 -12.74 -6.35 -14.70
CA GLY A 32 -12.86 -5.66 -13.42
C GLY A 32 -11.66 -5.93 -12.50
N MET A 33 -11.26 -7.19 -12.35
CA MET A 33 -10.08 -7.58 -11.58
C MET A 33 -8.80 -6.94 -12.13
N LEU A 34 -8.57 -7.06 -13.44
CA LEU A 34 -7.36 -6.51 -14.08
C LEU A 34 -7.33 -4.98 -14.02
N ALA A 35 -8.46 -4.30 -14.21
CA ALA A 35 -8.53 -2.84 -14.12
C ALA A 35 -8.19 -2.35 -12.71
N VAL A 36 -8.79 -2.95 -11.67
CA VAL A 36 -8.53 -2.58 -10.27
C VAL A 36 -7.07 -2.83 -9.91
N LEU A 37 -6.53 -4.01 -10.27
CA LEU A 37 -5.13 -4.35 -10.00
C LEU A 37 -4.17 -3.44 -10.77
N ALA A 38 -4.43 -3.16 -12.06
CA ALA A 38 -3.59 -2.30 -12.87
C ALA A 38 -3.49 -0.88 -12.28
N VAL A 39 -4.63 -0.30 -11.86
CA VAL A 39 -4.64 1.02 -11.22
C VAL A 39 -3.90 0.99 -9.88
N ALA A 40 -4.17 0.00 -9.03
CA ALA A 40 -3.56 -0.09 -7.71
C ALA A 40 -2.03 -0.31 -7.81
N VAL A 41 -1.57 -1.20 -8.70
CA VAL A 41 -0.15 -1.46 -8.94
C VAL A 41 0.53 -0.26 -9.58
N ALA A 42 -0.11 0.42 -10.53
CA ALA A 42 0.45 1.62 -11.16
C ALA A 42 0.68 2.72 -10.12
N LEU A 43 -0.32 3.01 -9.28
CA LEU A 43 -0.19 4.01 -8.20
C LEU A 43 0.89 3.61 -7.19
N TRP A 44 0.98 2.33 -6.83
CA TRP A 44 2.01 1.82 -5.95
C TRP A 44 3.41 1.94 -6.57
N ALA A 45 3.59 1.51 -7.82
CA ALA A 45 4.88 1.56 -8.51
C ALA A 45 5.38 3.00 -8.69
N LEU A 46 4.45 3.93 -8.91
CA LEU A 46 4.77 5.31 -9.20
C LEU A 46 5.19 6.10 -7.96
N PHE A 47 4.63 5.80 -6.78
CA PHE A 47 4.76 6.63 -5.58
C PHE A 47 5.20 5.91 -4.30
N VAL A 48 5.01 4.58 -4.20
CA VAL A 48 5.22 3.81 -2.97
C VAL A 48 6.40 2.82 -3.09
N SER A 49 6.67 2.34 -4.31
CA SER A 49 7.78 1.43 -4.60
C SER A 49 9.14 2.00 -4.12
N PRO A 50 10.09 1.16 -3.68
CA PRO A 50 11.47 1.57 -3.40
C PRO A 50 12.17 2.24 -4.60
N GLN A 51 11.65 2.02 -5.80
CA GLN A 51 12.07 2.65 -7.05
C GLN A 51 10.96 3.57 -7.59
N SER A 52 10.23 4.26 -6.72
CA SER A 52 9.19 5.22 -7.10
C SER A 52 9.78 6.31 -8.00
N VAL A 53 9.07 6.64 -9.08
CA VAL A 53 9.49 7.71 -10.01
C VAL A 53 9.35 9.08 -9.36
N PHE A 54 8.36 9.25 -8.47
CA PHE A 54 8.12 10.51 -7.76
C PHE A 54 8.35 10.36 -6.26
N THR A 55 9.32 11.11 -5.74
CA THR A 55 9.69 11.13 -4.32
C THR A 55 8.91 12.22 -3.58
N VAL A 56 7.60 12.03 -3.40
CA VAL A 56 6.73 12.98 -2.68
C VAL A 56 6.23 12.31 -1.39
N PRO A 57 6.82 12.61 -0.21
CA PRO A 57 6.55 11.88 1.02
C PRO A 57 5.08 11.91 1.47
N ALA A 58 4.41 13.04 1.24
CA ALA A 58 2.99 13.19 1.57
C ALA A 58 2.11 12.30 0.69
N LEU A 59 2.43 12.19 -0.60
CA LEU A 59 1.65 11.42 -1.56
C LEU A 59 1.85 9.91 -1.38
N GLU A 60 3.07 9.50 -1.02
CA GLU A 60 3.38 8.13 -0.61
C GLU A 60 2.47 7.70 0.56
N LEU A 61 2.38 8.52 1.61
CA LEU A 61 1.55 8.21 2.77
C LEU A 61 0.06 8.16 2.41
N VAL A 62 -0.43 9.15 1.65
CA VAL A 62 -1.83 9.21 1.21
C VAL A 62 -2.20 7.96 0.40
N LEU A 63 -1.39 7.61 -0.61
CA LEU A 63 -1.67 6.44 -1.44
C LEU A 63 -1.60 5.15 -0.65
N ARG A 64 -0.72 5.06 0.33
CA ARG A 64 -0.65 3.89 1.20
C ARG A 64 -1.92 3.73 2.03
N VAL A 65 -2.40 4.81 2.64
CA VAL A 65 -3.68 4.83 3.38
C VAL A 65 -4.84 4.47 2.46
N VAL A 66 -4.85 5.00 1.24
CA VAL A 66 -5.90 4.70 0.25
C VAL A 66 -5.87 3.22 -0.16
N ILE A 67 -4.72 2.68 -0.57
CA ILE A 67 -4.60 1.29 -1.04
C ILE A 67 -4.94 0.31 0.09
N LEU A 68 -4.40 0.54 1.30
CA LEU A 68 -4.67 -0.32 2.45
C LEU A 68 -6.11 -0.18 2.93
N GLY A 69 -6.67 1.04 2.95
CA GLY A 69 -8.06 1.28 3.28
C GLY A 69 -9.02 0.60 2.31
N CYS A 70 -8.75 0.70 1.01
CA CYS A 70 -9.49 -0.04 -0.01
C CYS A 70 -9.35 -1.56 0.17
N GLY A 71 -8.16 -2.05 0.54
CA GLY A 71 -7.93 -3.46 0.90
C GLY A 71 -8.75 -3.92 2.11
N VAL A 72 -8.85 -3.10 3.16
CA VAL A 72 -9.68 -3.36 4.35
C VAL A 72 -11.16 -3.44 3.97
N LEU A 73 -11.65 -2.49 3.19
CA LEU A 73 -13.04 -2.47 2.72
C LEU A 73 -13.34 -3.69 1.85
N ALA A 74 -12.46 -4.00 0.89
CA ALA A 74 -12.56 -5.18 0.05
C ALA A 74 -12.61 -6.47 0.89
N LEU A 75 -11.68 -6.63 1.85
CA LEU A 75 -11.64 -7.79 2.72
C LEU A 75 -12.91 -7.90 3.58
N GLY A 76 -13.47 -6.78 4.03
CA GLY A 76 -14.75 -6.76 4.75
C GLY A 76 -15.91 -7.33 3.95
N THR A 77 -15.96 -7.07 2.64
CA THR A 77 -16.97 -7.67 1.75
C THR A 77 -16.72 -9.15 1.45
N ILE A 78 -15.49 -9.64 1.65
CA ILE A 78 -15.09 -11.01 1.31
C ILE A 78 -15.19 -11.96 2.51
N ALA A 79 -14.64 -11.54 3.65
CA ALA A 79 -14.45 -12.36 4.85
C ALA A 79 -15.22 -11.84 6.07
N GLY A 80 -15.85 -10.66 5.98
CA GLY A 80 -16.63 -10.07 7.06
C GLY A 80 -15.85 -9.06 7.91
N THR A 81 -16.59 -8.33 8.76
CA THR A 81 -16.09 -7.16 9.50
C THR A 81 -14.92 -7.47 10.45
N ALA A 82 -14.93 -8.63 11.11
CA ALA A 82 -13.88 -9.01 12.05
C ALA A 82 -12.50 -9.12 11.36
N TRP A 83 -12.46 -9.71 10.16
CA TRP A 83 -11.24 -9.80 9.35
C TRP A 83 -10.78 -8.46 8.81
N ALA A 84 -11.72 -7.59 8.41
CA ALA A 84 -11.41 -6.22 8.01
C ALA A 84 -10.74 -5.42 9.13
N VAL A 85 -11.29 -5.48 10.35
CA VAL A 85 -10.72 -4.82 11.53
C VAL A 85 -9.34 -5.38 11.85
N ALA A 86 -9.19 -6.71 11.91
CA ALA A 86 -7.91 -7.35 12.17
C ALA A 86 -6.84 -6.94 11.14
N PHE A 87 -7.17 -6.98 9.86
CA PHE A 87 -6.27 -6.57 8.78
C PHE A 87 -5.93 -5.07 8.87
N GLY A 88 -6.91 -4.21 9.15
CA GLY A 88 -6.68 -2.78 9.33
C GLY A 88 -5.73 -2.47 10.49
N LEU A 89 -5.89 -3.18 11.62
CA LEU A 89 -4.98 -3.07 12.77
C LEU A 89 -3.57 -3.53 12.43
N ILE A 90 -3.42 -4.66 11.74
CA ILE A 90 -2.12 -5.18 11.29
C ILE A 90 -1.46 -4.17 10.34
N ALA A 91 -2.22 -3.60 9.40
CA ALA A 91 -1.73 -2.63 8.43
C ALA A 91 -1.29 -1.31 9.09
N ALA A 92 -2.05 -0.84 10.08
CA ALA A 92 -1.68 0.34 10.87
C ALA A 92 -0.41 0.09 11.69
N ALA A 93 -0.31 -1.07 12.36
CA ALA A 93 0.86 -1.44 13.14
C ALA A 93 2.13 -1.63 12.29
N ASN A 94 1.98 -2.05 11.03
CA ASN A 94 3.10 -2.25 10.10
C ASN A 94 3.49 -0.98 9.32
N SER A 95 2.74 0.12 9.46
CA SER A 95 3.07 1.38 8.80
C SER A 95 4.32 1.96 9.44
N PRO A 96 5.45 2.03 8.71
CA PRO A 96 6.71 2.43 9.31
C PRO A 96 6.63 3.91 9.68
N SER A 97 7.07 4.22 10.89
CA SER A 97 7.45 5.56 11.37
C SER A 97 8.68 6.11 10.63
N SER A 98 8.82 5.83 9.32
CA SER A 98 10.01 6.06 8.49
C SER A 98 10.33 7.53 8.25
N THR A 99 9.49 8.46 8.72
CA THR A 99 9.80 9.89 8.72
C THR A 99 10.91 10.25 9.70
N TRP A 100 11.25 9.38 10.66
CA TRP A 100 12.18 9.71 11.74
C TRP A 100 13.63 9.22 11.53
N ASP A 101 13.87 8.29 10.60
CA ASP A 101 15.21 7.70 10.39
C ASP A 101 16.03 8.40 9.29
N ARG A 102 15.43 9.39 8.61
CA ARG A 102 16.20 10.36 7.81
C ARG A 102 16.79 11.44 8.72
N SER A 103 17.50 11.03 9.77
CA SER A 103 18.43 11.96 10.38
C SER A 103 19.54 12.19 9.36
N PRO A 104 19.83 13.44 8.95
CA PRO A 104 20.99 13.69 8.11
C PRO A 104 22.21 13.09 8.82
N ALA A 105 22.96 12.22 8.13
CA ALA A 105 24.26 11.81 8.62
C ALA A 105 25.02 13.08 9.00
N ASP A 106 25.42 13.21 10.25
CA ASP A 106 26.11 14.41 10.74
C ASP A 106 27.32 14.66 9.83
N PRO A 107 27.35 15.73 9.02
CA PRO A 107 28.51 16.04 8.19
C PRO A 107 29.71 16.45 9.06
N ALA A 108 29.52 16.66 10.36
CA ALA A 108 30.59 16.80 11.33
C ALA A 108 30.97 15.42 11.90
N GLY A 109 31.70 14.63 11.10
CA GLY A 109 32.61 13.65 11.69
C GLY A 109 33.49 14.32 12.76
N PRO A 110 33.91 13.61 13.82
CA PRO A 110 34.58 14.20 14.96
C PRO A 110 35.73 15.11 14.50
N ARG A 111 35.56 16.42 14.70
CA ARG A 111 36.60 17.40 14.44
C ARG A 111 37.64 17.24 15.55
N PHE A 112 38.55 16.29 15.36
CA PHE A 112 39.78 16.23 16.12
C PHE A 112 40.54 17.52 15.80
N GLY A 113 40.39 18.50 16.70
CA GLY A 113 41.14 19.75 16.67
C GLY A 113 42.62 19.45 16.86
N ARG A 114 43.44 19.98 15.95
CA ARG A 114 44.89 20.09 16.16
C ARG A 114 45.14 20.98 17.38
N PRO A 115 46.08 20.59 18.24
CA PRO A 115 47.32 21.36 18.34
C PRO A 115 48.50 20.62 17.73
#